data_AF-A0A512L7Q1-F1
#
_entry.id   AF-A0A512L7Q1-F1
#
_cell.length_a   1.000
_cell.length_b   1.000
_cell.length_c   1.000
_cell.angle_alpha   90.00
_cell.angle_beta   90.00
_cell.angle_gamma   90.00
#
_symmetry.space_group_name_H-M   'P 1'
#
loop_
_entity.id
_entity.type
_entity.pdbx_description
1 polymer ?
#
loop_
_entity_poly.entity_id
_entity_poly.type
_entity_poly.pdbx_seq_one_letter_code
_entity_poly.pdbx_strand_id
1 'polypeptide(L)'
;MDLQNLAYALTQVIHNFGAVTVVGGAATALWLAPRQPVLGRSLAWLVMLAWAAQIVSGVGLGAISFYYYGRFPDISGIATAALAIKITSAVIGFFLAVLYILRAARWPDAICRRIWQALTGLGVVALTAAAFLRWFS
;
A
#
# COMPACT_ATOMS: atom_id res chain seq x y z
N MET A 1 -19.36 -2.50 21.65
CA MET A 1 -18.97 -3.79 21.06
C MET A 1 -19.30 -3.81 19.57
N ASP A 2 -20.55 -3.59 19.15
CA ASP A 2 -20.94 -3.76 17.74
C ASP A 2 -20.29 -2.75 16.77
N LEU A 3 -20.30 -1.45 17.11
CA LEU A 3 -19.74 -0.40 16.25
C LEU A 3 -18.21 -0.46 16.11
N GLN A 4 -17.49 -0.81 17.18
CA GLN A 4 -16.03 -0.97 17.17
C GLN A 4 -15.62 -2.13 16.26
N ASN A 5 -16.29 -3.28 16.40
CA ASN A 5 -16.02 -4.47 15.59
C ASN A 5 -16.35 -4.21 14.11
N LEU A 6 -17.47 -3.55 13.83
CA LEU A 6 -17.84 -3.15 12.47
C LEU A 6 -16.80 -2.20 11.86
N ALA A 7 -16.37 -1.16 12.58
CA ALA A 7 -15.35 -0.22 12.12
C ALA A 7 -14.02 -0.93 11.84
N TYR A 8 -13.61 -1.85 12.72
CA TYR A 8 -12.40 -2.65 12.53
C TYR A 8 -12.51 -3.55 11.30
N ALA A 9 -13.65 -4.24 11.13
CA ALA A 9 -13.92 -5.12 9.99
C ALA A 9 -13.89 -4.36 8.66
N LEU A 10 -14.58 -3.22 8.57
CA LEU A 10 -14.58 -2.38 7.37
C LEU A 10 -13.17 -1.86 7.03
N THR A 11 -12.42 -1.45 8.04
CA THR A 11 -11.03 -1.00 7.86
C THR A 11 -10.15 -2.14 7.35
N GLN A 12 -10.31 -3.36 7.89
CA GLN A 12 -9.58 -4.54 7.42
C GLN A 12 -9.95 -4.94 5.99
N VAL A 13 -11.22 -4.82 5.60
CA VAL A 13 -11.65 -5.04 4.20
C VAL A 13 -10.90 -4.09 3.27
N ILE A 14 -10.94 -2.78 3.55
CA ILE A 14 -10.25 -1.77 2.76
C ILE A 14 -8.74 -2.06 2.71
N HIS A 15 -8.14 -2.39 3.85
CA HIS A 15 -6.71 -2.67 3.96
C HIS A 15 -6.28 -3.94 3.20
N ASN A 16 -7.09 -4.99 3.22
CA ASN A 16 -6.75 -6.25 2.54
C ASN A 16 -6.92 -6.14 1.02
N PHE A 17 -8.01 -5.53 0.56
CA PHE A 17 -8.20 -5.29 -0.88
C PHE A 17 -7.20 -4.26 -1.42
N GLY A 18 -6.87 -3.24 -0.62
CA GLY A 18 -5.79 -2.29 -0.93
C GLY A 18 -4.45 -3.01 -1.12
N ALA A 19 -4.09 -3.89 -0.18
CA ALA A 19 -2.90 -4.75 -0.25
C ALA A 19 -2.83 -5.61 -1.53
N VAL A 20 -3.93 -6.30 -1.88
CA VAL A 20 -3.98 -7.10 -3.11
C VAL A 20 -3.80 -6.19 -4.34
N THR A 21 -4.42 -5.02 -4.33
CA THR A 21 -4.39 -4.09 -5.46
C THR A 21 -3.02 -3.46 -5.67
N VAL A 22 -2.29 -3.09 -4.61
CA VAL A 22 -0.94 -2.51 -4.76
C VAL A 22 0.05 -3.49 -5.38
N VAL A 23 -0.01 -4.78 -5.01
CA VAL A 23 0.89 -5.80 -5.58
C VAL A 23 0.38 -6.28 -6.93
N GLY A 24 -0.86 -6.76 -6.97
CA GLY A 24 -1.47 -7.35 -8.16
C GLY A 24 -1.65 -6.34 -9.29
N GLY A 25 -2.07 -5.12 -8.98
CA GLY A 25 -2.21 -4.04 -9.95
C GLY A 25 -0.87 -3.62 -10.56
N ALA A 26 0.18 -3.45 -9.74
CA ALA A 26 1.51 -3.13 -10.22
C ALA A 26 2.14 -4.27 -11.03
N ALA A 27 2.00 -5.51 -10.57
CA ALA A 27 2.49 -6.69 -11.30
C ALA A 27 1.76 -6.88 -12.64
N THR A 28 0.44 -6.63 -12.67
CA THR A 28 -0.35 -6.65 -13.90
C THR A 28 0.09 -5.55 -14.86
N ALA A 29 0.37 -4.35 -14.35
CA ALA A 29 0.85 -3.23 -15.15
C ALA A 29 2.21 -3.49 -15.79
N LEU A 30 3.11 -4.25 -15.14
CA LEU A 30 4.38 -4.67 -15.76
C LEU A 30 4.18 -5.42 -17.09
N TRP A 31 3.10 -6.19 -17.20
CA TRP A 31 2.80 -6.95 -18.39
C TRP A 31 1.92 -6.19 -19.38
N LEU A 32 0.92 -5.45 -18.90
CA LEU A 32 -0.07 -4.79 -19.77
C LEU A 32 0.33 -3.39 -20.22
N ALA A 33 1.01 -2.60 -19.39
CA ALA A 33 1.28 -1.19 -19.70
C ALA A 33 2.08 -0.98 -20.99
N PRO A 34 3.10 -1.80 -21.34
CA PRO A 34 3.82 -1.65 -22.61
C PRO A 34 2.96 -1.94 -23.85
N ARG A 35 1.89 -2.73 -23.69
CA ARG A 35 1.01 -3.15 -24.79
C ARG A 35 -0.23 -2.25 -24.92
N GLN A 36 -0.67 -1.65 -23.80
CA GLN A 36 -1.91 -0.90 -23.71
C GLN A 36 -1.73 0.33 -22.80
N PRO A 37 -1.25 1.46 -23.36
CA PRO A 37 -0.91 2.65 -22.59
C PRO A 37 -2.07 3.23 -21.76
N VAL A 38 -3.30 3.17 -22.31
CA VAL A 38 -4.51 3.63 -21.63
C VAL A 38 -4.78 2.79 -20.36
N LEU A 39 -4.70 1.46 -20.47
CA LEU A 39 -4.82 0.57 -19.31
C LEU A 39 -3.69 0.79 -18.31
N GLY A 40 -2.47 1.05 -18.77
CA GLY A 40 -1.35 1.39 -17.89
C GLY A 40 -1.64 2.62 -17.02
N ARG A 41 -2.30 3.65 -17.57
CA ARG A 41 -2.69 4.83 -16.79
C ARG A 41 -3.83 4.55 -15.82
N SER A 42 -4.84 3.78 -16.23
CA SER A 42 -5.93 3.35 -15.33
C SER A 42 -5.42 2.51 -14.16
N LEU A 43 -4.48 1.60 -14.43
CA LEU A 43 -3.81 0.81 -13.39
C LEU A 43 -2.97 1.69 -12.45
N ALA A 44 -2.36 2.77 -12.96
CA ALA A 44 -1.61 3.70 -12.11
C ALA A 44 -2.52 4.45 -11.13
N TRP A 45 -3.69 4.90 -11.59
CA TRP A 45 -4.71 5.47 -10.71
C TRP A 45 -5.17 4.45 -9.67
N LEU A 46 -5.46 3.22 -10.09
CA LEU A 46 -5.90 2.16 -9.19
C LEU A 46 -4.86 1.85 -8.10
N VAL A 47 -3.58 1.69 -8.49
CA VAL A 47 -2.48 1.44 -7.55
C VAL A 47 -2.24 2.64 -6.63
N MET A 48 -2.33 3.86 -7.13
CA MET A 48 -2.18 5.07 -6.33
C MET A 48 -3.29 5.19 -5.27
N LEU A 49 -4.55 4.97 -5.65
CA LEU A 49 -5.68 4.95 -4.73
C LEU A 49 -5.55 3.81 -3.72
N ALA A 50 -5.04 2.65 -4.12
CA ALA A 50 -4.78 1.54 -3.21
C ALA A 50 -3.69 1.87 -2.18
N TRP A 51 -2.59 2.53 -2.57
CA TRP A 51 -1.59 3.02 -1.61
C TRP A 51 -2.18 4.06 -0.65
N ALA A 52 -3.01 4.98 -1.14
CA ALA A 52 -3.71 5.93 -0.28
C ALA A 52 -4.63 5.22 0.72
N ALA A 53 -5.39 4.22 0.25
CA ALA A 53 -6.24 3.40 1.11
C ALA A 53 -5.43 2.66 2.18
N GLN A 54 -4.24 2.14 1.86
CA GLN A 54 -3.34 1.51 2.84
C GLN A 54 -2.90 2.46 3.93
N ILE A 55 -2.55 3.71 3.56
CA ILE A 55 -2.13 4.74 4.52
C ILE A 55 -3.29 5.12 5.42
N VAL A 56 -4.44 5.46 4.84
CA VAL A 56 -5.63 5.92 5.59
C VAL A 56 -6.15 4.82 6.51
N SER A 57 -6.28 3.59 6.02
CA SER A 57 -6.72 2.46 6.84
C SER A 57 -5.71 2.10 7.93
N GLY A 58 -4.40 2.17 7.64
CA GLY A 58 -3.36 1.95 8.65
C GLY A 58 -3.38 2.98 9.79
N VAL A 59 -3.52 4.27 9.45
CA VAL A 59 -3.70 5.35 10.43
C VAL A 59 -5.01 5.15 11.20
N GLY A 60 -6.10 4.79 10.50
CA GLY A 60 -7.40 4.51 11.11
C GLY A 60 -7.35 3.39 12.15
N LEU A 61 -6.66 2.28 11.87
CA LEU A 61 -6.47 1.20 12.84
C LEU A 61 -5.73 1.70 14.09
N GLY A 62 -4.66 2.49 13.93
CA GLY A 62 -3.94 3.08 15.04
C GLY A 62 -4.79 4.05 15.87
N ALA A 63 -5.59 4.88 15.20
CA ALA A 63 -6.48 5.86 15.85
C ALA A 63 -7.62 5.17 16.62
N ILE A 64 -8.25 4.13 16.04
CA ILE A 64 -9.25 3.32 16.72
C ILE A 64 -8.64 2.67 17.96
N SER A 65 -7.46 2.05 17.84
CA SER A 65 -6.76 1.45 18.98
C SER A 65 -6.48 2.48 20.08
N PHE A 66 -5.97 3.66 19.73
CA PHE A 66 -5.69 4.70 20.72
C PHE A 66 -6.96 5.21 21.41
N TYR A 67 -8.03 5.47 20.66
CA TYR A 67 -9.30 5.98 21.19
C TYR A 67 -9.95 5.01 22.19
N TYR A 68 -9.96 3.70 21.90
CA TYR A 68 -10.62 2.72 22.76
C TYR A 68 -9.73 2.18 23.89
N TYR A 69 -8.41 2.11 23.72
CA TYR A 69 -7.51 1.49 24.70
C TYR A 69 -6.63 2.51 25.46
N GLY A 70 -6.62 3.78 25.08
CA GLY A 70 -5.86 4.86 25.75
C GLY A 70 -4.34 4.76 25.62
N ARG A 71 -3.83 3.76 24.89
CA ARG A 71 -2.41 3.51 24.65
C ARG A 71 -2.22 2.97 23.23
N PHE A 72 -1.08 3.29 22.63
CA PHE A 72 -0.64 2.56 21.46
C PHE A 72 -0.33 1.10 21.83
N PRO A 73 -0.47 0.14 20.89
CA PRO A 73 -0.11 -1.25 21.16
C PRO A 73 1.33 -1.34 21.65
N ASP A 74 1.60 -2.22 22.62
CA ASP A 74 2.96 -2.49 23.07
C ASP A 74 3.64 -3.37 22.02
N ILE A 75 4.34 -2.73 21.08
CA ILE A 75 4.90 -3.40 19.91
C ILE A 75 6.37 -3.70 20.16
N SER A 76 6.77 -4.96 19.95
CA SER A 76 8.18 -5.34 20.05
C SER A 76 9.06 -4.50 19.10
N GLY A 77 10.37 -4.43 19.38
CA GLY A 77 11.30 -3.67 18.53
C GLY A 77 11.29 -4.14 17.06
N ILE A 78 11.12 -5.45 16.82
CA ILE A 78 11.01 -6.02 15.48
C ILE A 78 9.73 -5.57 14.79
N ALA A 79 8.60 -5.60 15.50
CA ALA A 79 7.33 -5.15 14.97
C ALA A 79 7.32 -3.65 14.67
N THR A 80 8.02 -2.84 15.47
CA THR A 80 8.22 -1.41 15.21
C THR A 80 9.02 -1.18 13.91
N ALA A 81 10.11 -1.92 13.71
CA ALA A 81 10.88 -1.86 12.47
C ALA A 81 10.04 -2.30 11.25
N ALA A 82 9.25 -3.37 11.39
CA ALA A 82 8.34 -3.83 10.34
C ALA A 82 7.27 -2.79 10.00
N LEU A 83 6.70 -2.14 11.01
CA LEU A 83 5.75 -1.04 10.81
C LEU A 83 6.40 0.13 10.07
N ALA A 84 7.61 0.54 10.46
CA ALA A 84 8.34 1.61 9.79
C ALA A 84 8.60 1.27 8.30
N ILE A 85 9.09 0.07 7.99
CA ILE A 85 9.30 -0.40 6.62
C ILE A 85 8.00 -0.35 5.81
N LYS A 86 6.89 -0.80 6.40
CA LYS A 86 5.57 -0.79 5.75
C LYS A 86 5.11 0.64 5.45
N ILE A 87 5.25 1.57 6.40
CA ILE A 87 4.89 2.98 6.22
C ILE A 87 5.75 3.62 5.13
N THR A 88 7.08 3.45 5.19
CA THR A 88 8.01 3.98 4.18
C THR A 88 7.67 3.44 2.80
N SER A 89 7.38 2.14 2.69
CA SER A 89 6.99 1.51 1.43
C SER A 89 5.70 2.11 0.88
N ALA A 90 4.71 2.37 1.74
CA ALA A 90 3.44 2.97 1.34
C ALA A 90 3.58 4.41 0.86
N VAL A 91 4.38 5.22 1.55
CA VAL A 91 4.65 6.61 1.17
C VAL A 91 5.38 6.68 -0.16
N ILE A 92 6.47 5.92 -0.32
CA ILE A 92 7.22 5.88 -1.59
C ILE A 92 6.34 5.34 -2.72
N GLY A 93 5.58 4.27 -2.47
CA GLY A 93 4.67 3.66 -3.45
C GLY A 93 3.61 4.64 -3.94
N PHE A 94 2.98 5.39 -3.02
CA PHE A 94 2.04 6.44 -3.35
C PHE A 94 2.66 7.51 -4.26
N PHE A 95 3.81 8.07 -3.87
CA PHE A 95 4.47 9.13 -4.64
C PHE A 95 4.99 8.65 -6.00
N LEU A 96 5.50 7.42 -6.10
CA LEU A 96 5.89 6.85 -7.39
C LEU A 96 4.71 6.68 -8.33
N ALA A 97 3.56 6.23 -7.82
CA ALA A 97 2.34 6.10 -8.62
C ALA A 97 1.81 7.48 -9.09
N VAL A 98 1.83 8.49 -8.21
CA VAL A 98 1.52 9.88 -8.58
C VAL A 98 2.50 10.39 -9.64
N LEU A 99 3.80 10.17 -9.47
CA LEU A 99 4.81 10.63 -10.42
C LEU A 99 4.64 9.97 -11.79
N TYR A 100 4.30 8.66 -11.81
CA TYR A 100 3.95 7.95 -13.04
C TYR A 100 2.74 8.59 -13.73
N ILE A 101 1.66 8.86 -12.99
CA ILE A 101 0.49 9.57 -13.53
C ILE A 101 0.90 10.94 -14.07
N LEU A 102 1.75 11.71 -13.40
CA LEU A 102 2.07 13.05 -13.87
C LEU A 102 3.05 13.08 -15.05
N ARG A 103 3.96 12.10 -15.16
CA ARG A 103 5.13 12.22 -16.03
C ARG A 103 5.39 11.06 -16.99
N ALA A 104 4.66 9.94 -16.90
CA ALA A 104 4.93 8.76 -17.74
C ALA A 104 4.94 9.05 -19.24
N ALA A 105 4.09 9.98 -19.74
CA ALA A 105 4.06 10.34 -21.15
C ALA A 105 5.35 10.98 -21.68
N ARG A 106 6.23 11.47 -20.80
CA ARG A 106 7.50 12.13 -21.15
C ARG A 106 8.72 11.24 -20.90
N TRP A 107 8.51 10.02 -20.41
CA TRP A 107 9.59 9.13 -20.02
C TRP A 107 9.83 8.04 -21.05
N PRO A 108 11.08 7.57 -21.20
CA PRO A 108 11.37 6.34 -21.92
C PRO A 108 10.68 5.14 -21.29
N ASP A 109 10.30 4.17 -22.11
CA ASP A 109 9.65 2.93 -21.67
C ASP A 109 10.45 2.17 -20.59
N ALA A 110 11.77 2.25 -20.65
CA ALA A 110 12.66 1.68 -19.65
C ALA A 110 12.43 2.26 -18.25
N ILE A 111 12.17 3.58 -18.14
CA ILE A 111 11.87 4.24 -16.86
C ILE A 111 10.49 3.84 -16.37
N CYS A 112 9.48 3.86 -17.25
CA CYS A 112 8.12 3.43 -16.93
C CYS A 112 8.11 1.99 -16.39
N ARG A 113 8.84 1.07 -17.04
CA ARG A 113 9.00 -0.32 -16.58
C ARG A 113 9.68 -0.40 -15.21
N ARG A 114 10.76 0.36 -14.98
CA ARG A 114 11.45 0.39 -13.67
C ARG A 114 10.53 0.86 -12.54
N ILE A 115 9.66 1.84 -12.81
CA ILE A 115 8.70 2.32 -11.81
C ILE A 115 7.70 1.24 -11.44
N TRP A 116 7.16 0.51 -12.43
CA TRP A 116 6.30 -0.62 -12.15
C TRP A 116 7.01 -1.73 -11.37
N GLN A 117 8.28 -2.01 -11.67
CA GLN A 117 9.08 -2.98 -10.92
C GLN A 117 9.27 -2.53 -9.47
N ALA A 118 9.57 -1.24 -9.26
CA ALA A 118 9.71 -0.65 -7.94
C ALA A 118 8.38 -0.71 -7.17
N LEU A 119 7.25 -0.38 -7.80
CA LEU A 119 5.92 -0.46 -7.19
C LEU A 119 5.57 -1.89 -6.78
N THR A 120 5.83 -2.88 -7.63
CA THR A 120 5.66 -4.30 -7.28
C THR A 120 6.56 -4.70 -6.10
N GLY A 121 7.84 -4.32 -6.13
CA GLY A 121 8.79 -4.60 -5.06
C GLY A 121 8.37 -3.99 -3.72
N LEU A 122 7.99 -2.71 -3.71
CA LEU A 122 7.47 -2.01 -2.52
C LEU A 122 6.21 -2.69 -1.97
N GLY A 123 5.31 -3.13 -2.85
CA GLY A 123 4.12 -3.88 -2.45
C GLY A 123 4.47 -5.20 -1.76
N VAL A 124 5.39 -5.98 -2.32
CA VAL A 124 5.86 -7.25 -1.73
C VAL A 124 6.56 -7.02 -0.38
N VAL A 125 7.44 -6.02 -0.31
CA VAL A 125 8.12 -5.63 0.94
C VAL A 125 7.11 -5.20 2.00
N ALA A 126 6.12 -4.39 1.64
CA ALA A 126 5.07 -3.95 2.57
C ALA A 126 4.22 -5.12 3.08
N LEU A 127 3.87 -6.09 2.23
CA LEU A 127 3.13 -7.29 2.64
C LEU A 127 3.96 -8.19 3.56
N THR A 128 5.23 -8.38 3.23
CA THR A 128 6.16 -9.15 4.06
C THR A 128 6.29 -8.50 5.43
N ALA A 129 6.55 -7.19 5.47
CA ALA A 129 6.60 -6.42 6.70
C ALA A 129 5.28 -6.50 7.49
N ALA A 130 4.13 -6.50 6.82
CA ALA A 130 2.84 -6.69 7.49
C ALA A 130 2.68 -8.08 8.12
N ALA A 131 3.26 -9.14 7.54
CA ALA A 131 3.26 -10.47 8.12
C ALA A 131 4.14 -10.52 9.40
N PHE A 132 5.34 -9.95 9.33
CA PHE A 132 6.22 -9.84 10.51
C PHE A 132 5.59 -8.99 11.61
N LEU A 133 4.98 -7.87 11.26
CA LEU A 133 4.25 -7.02 12.20
C LEU A 133 3.20 -7.85 12.95
N ARG A 134 2.36 -8.62 12.25
CA ARG A 134 1.33 -9.48 12.88
C ARG A 134 1.89 -10.61 13.73
N TRP A 135 3.07 -11.12 13.40
CA TRP A 135 3.71 -12.19 14.17
C TRP A 135 4.29 -11.68 15.50
N PHE A 136 4.74 -10.44 15.53
CA PHE A 136 5.50 -9.84 16.64
C PHE A 136 4.73 -8.75 17.41
N SER A 137 3.45 -8.54 17.10
CA SER A 137 2.49 -7.66 17.77
C SER A 137 1.47 -8.46 18.58
#